data_AF-A0A3D4P4M0-F1
#
_entry.id   AF-A0A3D4P4M0-F1
#
_cell.length_a   1.000
_cell.length_b   1.000
_cell.length_c   1.000
_cell.angle_alpha   90.00
_cell.angle_beta   90.00
_cell.angle_gamma   90.00
#
_symmetry.space_group_name_H-M   'P 1'
#
loop_
_entity.id
_entity.type
_entity.pdbx_description
1 polymer ?
#
loop_
_entity_poly.entity_id
_entity_poly.type
_entity_poly.pdbx_seq_one_letter_code
_entity_poly.pdbx_strand_id
1 'polypeptide(L)'
;TICHGAPFDEDYYIFGEFDAAEAFSYIQTPVCFFGHTHFPFVYTEKDGNVEGTFLEGNANEIRLEKGVRYLINPGSVGQPRDRNPRAAFAIYDAEARTIKFSRVEYDIEEAKRKIIDEKLPPALAERLSLGI
;
A
#
# COMPACT_ATOMS: atom_id res chain seq x y z
N THR A 1 0.93 -3.53 -14.27
CA THR A 1 0.27 -4.70 -13.68
C THR A 1 -0.49 -4.30 -12.42
N ILE A 2 -1.54 -5.02 -12.03
CA ILE A 2 -2.26 -4.83 -10.77
C ILE A 2 -2.54 -6.22 -10.17
N CYS A 3 -2.28 -6.39 -8.87
CA CYS A 3 -2.60 -7.60 -8.09
C CYS A 3 -3.06 -7.23 -6.68
N HIS A 4 -3.67 -8.18 -5.94
CA HIS A 4 -4.04 -7.95 -4.55
C HIS A 4 -2.84 -8.15 -3.61
N GLY A 5 -2.33 -9.38 -3.49
CA GLY A 5 -1.08 -9.72 -2.79
C GLY A 5 0.13 -9.58 -3.70
N ALA A 6 0.69 -10.71 -4.16
CA ALA A 6 1.82 -10.74 -5.08
C ALA A 6 1.38 -11.10 -6.52
N PRO A 7 2.18 -10.78 -7.55
CA PRO A 7 1.89 -11.18 -8.93
C PRO A 7 1.86 -12.70 -9.18
N PHE A 8 2.48 -13.49 -8.30
CA PHE A 8 2.56 -14.95 -8.38
C PHE A 8 1.55 -15.67 -7.46
N ASP A 9 1.01 -14.97 -6.45
CA ASP A 9 0.05 -15.51 -5.48
C ASP A 9 -0.77 -14.36 -4.89
N GLU A 10 -2.10 -14.44 -5.03
CA GLU A 10 -3.02 -13.38 -4.64
C GLU A 10 -3.08 -13.13 -3.12
N ASP A 11 -2.76 -14.13 -2.30
CA ASP A 11 -2.82 -14.09 -0.84
C ASP A 11 -1.43 -13.89 -0.20
N TYR A 12 -0.39 -13.75 -1.01
CA TYR A 12 0.97 -13.54 -0.52
C TYR A 12 1.20 -12.09 -0.10
N TYR A 13 1.86 -11.92 1.05
CA TYR A 13 2.26 -10.61 1.56
C TYR A 13 3.69 -10.27 1.13
N ILE A 14 3.87 -9.11 0.49
CA ILE A 14 5.20 -8.55 0.22
C ILE A 14 5.57 -7.62 1.38
N PHE A 15 6.49 -8.05 2.26
CA PHE A 15 6.95 -7.27 3.42
C PHE A 15 8.44 -6.90 3.36
N GLY A 16 9.22 -7.56 2.51
CA GLY A 16 10.66 -7.28 2.36
C GLY A 16 11.13 -7.24 0.92
N GLU A 17 12.39 -6.84 0.75
CA GLU A 17 13.07 -6.75 -0.55
C GLU A 17 13.19 -8.11 -1.24
N PHE A 18 13.26 -9.21 -0.48
CA PHE A 18 13.28 -10.57 -1.04
C PHE A 18 11.96 -10.92 -1.72
N ASP A 19 10.83 -10.69 -1.04
CA ASP A 19 9.48 -10.89 -1.60
C ASP A 19 9.28 -10.01 -2.84
N ALA A 20 9.75 -8.76 -2.76
CA ALA A 20 9.67 -7.80 -3.86
C ALA A 20 10.53 -8.23 -5.06
N ALA A 21 11.75 -8.74 -4.84
CA ALA A 21 12.62 -9.26 -5.89
C ALA A 21 11.97 -10.44 -6.63
N GLU A 22 11.33 -11.35 -5.89
CA GLU A 22 10.55 -12.42 -6.51
C GLU A 22 9.40 -11.83 -7.34
N ALA A 23 8.60 -10.93 -6.78
CA ALA A 23 7.49 -10.28 -7.48
C ALA A 23 7.94 -9.56 -8.76
N PHE A 24 9.11 -8.91 -8.76
CA PHE A 24 9.70 -8.29 -9.94
C PHE A 24 10.02 -9.28 -11.07
N SER A 25 10.35 -10.54 -10.75
CA SER A 25 10.59 -11.58 -11.74
C SER A 25 9.32 -12.03 -12.49
N TYR A 26 8.14 -11.83 -11.89
CA TYR A 26 6.84 -12.21 -12.46
C TYR A 26 6.13 -11.08 -13.22
N ILE A 27 6.67 -9.85 -13.23
CA ILE A 27 6.08 -8.71 -13.93
C ILE A 27 6.94 -8.22 -15.09
N GLN A 28 6.27 -7.88 -16.19
CA GLN A 28 6.93 -7.32 -17.39
C GLN A 28 6.73 -5.80 -17.53
N THR A 29 5.80 -5.22 -16.77
CA THR A 29 5.50 -3.79 -16.84
C THR A 29 6.38 -2.97 -15.88
N PRO A 30 6.71 -1.71 -16.20
CA PRO A 30 7.51 -0.85 -15.31
C PRO A 30 6.86 -0.55 -13.96
N VAL A 31 5.53 -0.66 -13.84
CA VAL A 31 4.79 -0.39 -12.60
C VAL A 31 3.82 -1.53 -12.32
N CYS A 32 3.88 -2.05 -11.09
CA CYS A 32 2.87 -2.94 -10.54
C CYS A 32 2.26 -2.32 -9.29
N PHE A 33 0.93 -2.23 -9.26
CA PHE A 33 0.20 -1.90 -8.03
C PHE A 33 -0.17 -3.17 -7.29
N PHE A 34 0.10 -3.18 -5.98
CA PHE A 34 -0.26 -4.28 -5.09
C PHE A 34 -0.89 -3.74 -3.80
N GLY A 35 -1.35 -4.62 -2.93
CA GLY A 35 -2.05 -4.27 -1.69
C GLY A 35 -1.83 -5.31 -0.61
N HIS A 36 -2.93 -5.81 -0.05
CA HIS A 36 -3.01 -6.89 0.94
C HIS A 36 -2.40 -6.61 2.33
N THR A 37 -1.20 -6.03 2.39
CA THR A 37 -0.52 -5.70 3.65
C THR A 37 -1.25 -4.64 4.45
N HIS A 38 -1.90 -3.69 3.76
CA HIS A 38 -2.48 -2.45 4.31
C HIS A 38 -1.44 -1.40 4.78
N PHE A 39 -0.20 -1.49 4.28
CA PHE A 39 0.88 -0.53 4.52
C PHE A 39 1.25 0.17 3.21
N PRO A 40 1.19 1.51 3.12
CA PRO A 40 1.74 2.18 1.95
C PRO A 40 3.23 1.95 1.87
N PHE A 41 3.69 1.46 0.73
CA PHE A 41 5.08 1.05 0.55
C PHE A 41 5.47 1.09 -0.91
N VAL A 42 6.73 1.38 -1.18
CA VAL A 42 7.29 1.35 -2.54
C VAL A 42 8.55 0.52 -2.54
N TYR A 43 8.58 -0.49 -3.41
CA TYR A 43 9.81 -1.17 -3.77
C TYR A 43 10.24 -0.72 -5.16
N THR A 44 11.52 -0.45 -5.32
CA THR A 44 12.13 -0.13 -6.61
C THR A 44 13.09 -1.23 -7.00
N GLU A 45 13.19 -1.51 -8.30
CA GLU A 45 14.25 -2.34 -8.84
C GLU A 45 15.00 -1.59 -9.94
N LYS A 46 16.32 -1.50 -9.77
CA LYS A 46 17.24 -0.86 -10.70
C LYS A 46 18.52 -1.68 -10.79
N ASP A 47 18.90 -2.06 -12.02
CA ASP A 47 20.11 -2.85 -12.29
C ASP A 47 20.20 -4.14 -11.46
N GLY A 48 19.05 -4.79 -11.20
CA GLY A 48 18.94 -6.02 -10.40
C GLY A 48 18.99 -5.82 -8.88
N ASN A 49 19.10 -4.57 -8.40
CA ASN A 49 19.04 -4.26 -6.97
C ASN A 49 17.63 -3.84 -6.59
N VAL A 50 17.11 -4.42 -5.52
CA VAL A 50 15.80 -4.10 -4.96
C VAL A 50 15.97 -3.30 -3.67
N GLU A 51 15.27 -2.18 -3.58
CA GLU A 51 15.27 -1.31 -2.40
C GLU A 51 13.84 -1.02 -1.95
N GLY A 52 13.61 -1.07 -0.65
CA GLY A 52 12.34 -0.66 -0.03
C GLY A 52 12.40 0.78 0.47
N THR A 53 11.36 1.55 0.19
CA THR A 53 11.19 2.92 0.71
C THR A 53 9.89 3.02 1.48
N PHE A 54 10.01 3.30 2.78
CA PHE A 54 8.89 3.79 3.58
C PHE A 54 8.59 5.24 3.23
N LEU A 55 7.30 5.54 3.05
CA LEU A 55 6.83 6.90 2.86
C LEU A 55 6.68 7.56 4.24
N GLU A 56 7.80 7.95 4.84
CA GLU A 56 7.79 8.73 6.09
C GLU A 56 7.82 10.24 5.80
N GLY A 57 7.04 11.01 6.57
CA GLY A 57 7.09 12.48 6.57
C GLY A 57 6.20 13.17 5.53
N ASN A 58 6.64 14.35 5.07
CA ASN A 58 5.87 15.24 4.17
C ASN A 58 6.05 14.90 2.68
N ALA A 59 6.99 14.02 2.33
CA ALA A 59 7.22 13.60 0.97
C ALA A 59 6.21 12.52 0.59
N ASN A 60 5.11 12.95 -0.03
CA ASN A 60 4.03 12.07 -0.43
C ASN A 60 3.95 11.89 -1.95
N GLU A 61 4.97 12.32 -2.71
CA GLU A 61 5.00 12.20 -4.16
C GLU A 61 6.32 11.60 -4.64
N ILE A 62 6.23 10.63 -5.55
CA ILE A 62 7.37 9.99 -6.19
C ILE A 62 7.28 10.23 -7.69
N ARG A 63 8.41 10.59 -8.30
CA ARG A 63 8.56 10.64 -9.74
C ARG A 63 9.16 9.33 -10.26
N LEU A 64 8.51 8.72 -11.25
CA LEU A 64 8.92 7.44 -11.82
C LEU A 64 9.99 7.62 -12.89
N GLU A 65 11.18 7.11 -12.60
CA GLU A 65 12.34 7.16 -13.48
C GLU A 65 12.23 6.16 -14.65
N LYS A 66 12.90 6.47 -15.76
CA LYS A 66 13.01 5.53 -16.89
C LYS A 66 14.03 4.45 -16.53
N GLY A 67 13.73 3.20 -16.88
CA GLY A 67 14.62 2.07 -16.61
C GLY A 67 14.54 1.52 -15.19
N VAL A 68 13.69 2.09 -14.32
CA VAL A 68 13.41 1.58 -12.98
C VAL A 68 12.04 0.92 -12.97
N ARG A 69 11.93 -0.23 -12.30
CA ARG A 69 10.65 -0.91 -12.07
C ARG A 69 10.14 -0.60 -10.65
N TYR A 70 8.83 -0.54 -10.49
CA TYR A 70 8.19 -0.15 -9.23
C TYR A 70 7.10 -1.16 -8.82
N LEU A 71 7.14 -1.60 -7.56
CA LEU A 71 5.98 -2.18 -6.87
C LEU A 71 5.42 -1.12 -5.92
N ILE A 72 4.12 -0.84 -6.03
CA ILE A 72 3.49 0.26 -5.33
C ILE A 72 2.29 -0.24 -4.54
N ASN A 73 2.37 -0.10 -3.21
CA ASN A 73 1.26 -0.34 -2.31
C ASN A 73 0.66 1.00 -1.88
N PRO A 74 -0.61 1.31 -2.21
CA PRO A 74 -1.25 2.56 -1.81
C PRO A 74 -1.65 2.57 -0.33
N GLY A 75 -1.52 1.45 0.38
CA GLY A 75 -2.06 1.23 1.71
C GLY A 75 -3.49 0.72 1.67
N SER A 76 -4.26 1.02 2.72
CA SER A 76 -5.66 0.61 2.85
C SER A 76 -6.57 1.79 3.15
N VAL A 77 -7.71 1.82 2.47
CA VAL A 77 -8.76 2.81 2.70
C VAL A 77 -9.51 2.51 4.00
N GLY A 78 -9.86 1.24 4.24
CA GLY A 78 -10.78 0.84 5.31
C GLY A 78 -10.13 0.32 6.59
N GLN A 79 -8.88 -0.14 6.52
CA GLN A 79 -8.17 -0.65 7.70
C GLN A 79 -6.65 -0.51 7.52
N PRO A 80 -6.09 0.72 7.56
CA PRO A 80 -4.64 0.91 7.60
C PRO A 80 -4.01 0.14 8.76
N ARG A 81 -2.82 -0.43 8.57
CA ARG A 81 -2.12 -1.23 9.61
C ARG A 81 -0.77 -0.66 10.04
N ASP A 82 -0.47 0.57 9.61
CA ASP A 82 0.82 1.23 9.81
C ASP A 82 0.83 2.22 10.99
N ARG A 83 -0.06 2.03 11.98
CA ARG A 83 -0.26 2.89 13.16
C ARG A 83 -0.74 4.31 12.84
N ASN A 84 -1.20 4.54 11.61
CA ASN A 84 -1.87 5.77 11.20
C ASN A 84 -3.33 5.44 10.83
N PRO A 85 -4.32 5.86 11.62
CA PRO A 85 -5.70 5.45 11.40
C PRO A 85 -6.35 6.12 10.18
N ARG A 86 -5.70 7.10 9.54
CA ARG A 86 -6.22 7.78 8.35
C ARG A 86 -6.24 6.84 7.14
N ALA A 87 -7.35 6.87 6.40
CA ALA A 87 -7.50 6.11 5.16
C ALA A 87 -6.38 6.47 4.18
N ALA A 88 -5.81 5.45 3.53
CA ALA A 88 -4.68 5.58 2.62
C ALA A 88 -5.05 5.24 1.19
N PHE A 89 -4.57 6.04 0.25
CA PHE A 89 -4.65 5.75 -1.18
C PHE A 89 -3.51 6.46 -1.94
N ALA A 90 -3.36 6.14 -3.23
CA ALA A 90 -2.42 6.84 -4.11
C ALA A 90 -3.11 7.28 -5.41
N ILE A 91 -2.64 8.40 -5.96
CA ILE A 91 -3.01 8.93 -7.27
C ILE A 91 -1.84 8.67 -8.21
N TYR A 92 -2.09 7.95 -9.29
CA TYR A 92 -1.10 7.74 -10.35
C TYR A 92 -1.39 8.65 -11.54
N ASP A 93 -0.44 9.52 -11.86
CA ASP A 93 -0.42 10.31 -13.09
C ASP A 93 0.54 9.66 -14.09
N ALA A 94 -0.03 9.04 -15.13
CA ALA A 94 0.74 8.35 -16.15
C ALA A 94 1.50 9.31 -17.09
N GLU A 95 0.96 10.50 -17.33
CA GLU A 95 1.56 11.51 -18.22
C GLU A 95 2.73 12.20 -17.52
N ALA A 96 2.52 12.68 -16.29
CA ALA A 96 3.55 13.28 -15.46
C ALA A 96 4.54 12.23 -14.91
N ARG A 97 4.16 10.95 -14.94
CA ARG A 97 4.89 9.82 -14.36
C ARG A 97 5.14 10.03 -12.87
N THR A 98 4.08 10.38 -12.13
CA THR A 98 4.15 10.61 -10.69
C THR A 98 3.14 9.75 -9.94
N ILE A 99 3.47 9.44 -8.70
CA ILE A 99 2.60 8.74 -7.76
C ILE A 99 2.50 9.61 -6.53
N LYS A 100 1.29 10.03 -6.18
CA LYS A 100 1.03 10.82 -4.99
C LYS A 100 0.23 10.03 -3.97
N PHE A 101 0.83 9.73 -2.83
CA PHE A 101 0.20 9.11 -1.68
C PHE A 101 -0.60 10.15 -0.90
N SER A 102 -1.75 9.74 -0.40
CA SER A 102 -2.65 10.62 0.33
C SER A 102 -3.23 9.90 1.53
N ARG A 103 -3.38 10.66 2.61
CA ARG A 103 -4.05 10.25 3.83
C ARG A 103 -5.22 11.19 4.08
N VAL A 104 -6.39 10.63 4.32
CA VAL A 104 -7.59 11.40 4.62
C VAL A 104 -8.23 10.95 5.93
N GLU A 105 -8.68 11.92 6.71
CA GLU A 105 -9.51 11.66 7.88
C GLU A 105 -10.88 11.17 7.44
N TYR A 106 -11.48 10.32 8.26
CA TYR A 106 -12.85 9.87 8.12
C TYR A 106 -13.45 9.70 9.52
N ASP A 107 -14.77 9.52 9.56
CA ASP A 107 -15.47 9.30 10.83
C ASP A 107 -15.23 7.87 11.34
N ILE A 108 -14.12 7.71 12.07
CA ILE A 108 -13.70 6.44 12.68
C ILE A 108 -14.74 5.98 13.69
N GLU A 109 -15.32 6.89 14.47
CA GLU A 109 -16.29 6.54 15.52
C GLU A 109 -17.61 6.04 14.91
N GLU A 110 -18.06 6.64 13.81
CA GLU A 110 -19.20 6.13 13.04
C GLU A 110 -18.93 4.73 12.46
N ALA A 111 -17.74 4.50 11.91
CA ALA A 111 -17.34 3.19 11.39
C ALA A 111 -17.28 2.13 12.50
N LYS A 112 -16.71 2.47 13.66
CA LYS A 112 -16.69 1.62 14.86
C LYS A 112 -18.10 1.29 15.32
N ARG A 113 -18.99 2.28 15.41
CA ARG A 113 -20.38 2.07 15.84
C ARG A 113 -21.08 1.05 14.95
N LYS A 114 -20.95 1.18 13.62
CA LYS A 114 -21.54 0.22 12.67
C LYS A 114 -21.04 -1.22 12.89
N ILE A 115 -19.76 -1.41 13.18
CA ILE A 115 -19.19 -2.73 13.49
C ILE A 115 -19.85 -3.33 14.75
N ILE A 116 -20.02 -2.52 15.79
CA ILE A 116 -20.62 -2.96 17.07
C ILE A 116 -22.13 -3.22 16.93
N ASP A 117 -22.86 -2.36 16.21
CA ASP A 117 -24.30 -2.50 15.97
C ASP A 117 -24.62 -3.81 15.23
N GLU A 118 -23.73 -4.23 14.31
CA GLU A 118 -23.79 -5.51 13.59
C GLU A 118 -23.25 -6.70 14.40
N LYS A 119 -22.91 -6.50 15.68
CA LYS A 119 -22.44 -7.54 16.62
C LYS A 119 -21.17 -8.26 16.16
N LEU A 120 -20.33 -7.58 15.36
CA LEU A 120 -19.02 -8.08 14.98
C LEU A 120 -18.05 -8.01 16.18
N PRO A 121 -16.95 -8.79 16.17
CA PRO A 121 -15.96 -8.76 17.24
C PRO A 121 -15.47 -7.33 17.55
N PRO A 122 -15.55 -6.84 18.79
CA PRO A 122 -15.18 -5.46 19.13
C PRO A 122 -13.73 -5.08 18.77
N ALA A 123 -12.83 -6.06 18.73
CA ALA A 123 -11.44 -5.87 18.30
C ALA A 123 -11.31 -5.39 16.84
N LEU A 124 -12.33 -5.60 15.98
CA LEU A 124 -12.38 -5.06 14.62
C LEU A 124 -12.69 -3.55 14.60
N ALA A 125 -13.43 -3.05 15.59
CA ALA A 125 -13.69 -1.63 15.75
C ALA A 125 -12.47 -0.93 16.36
N GLU A 126 -11.92 -1.47 17.46
CA GLU A 126 -10.80 -0.83 18.18
C GLU A 126 -9.56 -0.64 17.32
N ARG A 127 -9.27 -1.60 16.43
CA ARG A 127 -8.11 -1.50 15.54
C ARG A 127 -8.21 -0.35 14.53
N LEU A 128 -9.41 0.12 14.19
CA LEU A 128 -9.58 1.27 13.29
C LEU A 128 -8.97 2.55 13.89
N SER A 129 -9.22 2.80 15.17
CA SER A 129 -8.65 3.95 15.89
C SER A 129 -7.14 3.86 16.10
N LEU A 130 -6.59 2.64 16.12
CA LEU A 130 -5.16 2.40 16.31
C LEU A 130 -4.39 2.33 14.98
N GLY A 131 -5.08 2.09 13.87
CA GLY A 131 -4.46 1.80 12.57
C GLY A 131 -3.63 0.51 12.61
N ILE A 132 -4.18 -0.60 13.12
CA ILE A 132 -3.52 -1.91 13.24
C ILE A 132 -4.34 -3.08 12.68
#